data_AF-A0A7S4UD15-F1
#
_entry.id   AF-A0A7S4UD15-F1
#
_cell.length_a   1.000
_cell.length_b   1.000
_cell.length_c   1.000
_cell.angle_alpha   90.00
_cell.angle_beta   90.00
_cell.angle_gamma   90.00
#
_symmetry.space_group_name_H-M   'P 1'
#
loop_
_entity.id
_entity.type
_entity.pdbx_description
1 polymer ?
#
loop_
_entity_poly.entity_id
_entity_poly.type
_entity_poly.pdbx_seq_one_letter_code
_entity_poly.pdbx_strand_id
1 'polypeptide(L)'
;MPGINPDQGTNNLGAGCTSHETNLGVQKVVKTVKRLRPKAKIVLLGLLPRALRSSTGSLELATNIFSRRLIEVNQGMKILAKEDSNNILYIDAWDIFNGSASR
;
A
#
# COMPACT_ATOMS: atom_id res chain seq x y z
N MET A 1 11.09 14.47 19.13
CA MET A 1 9.80 14.00 19.68
C MET A 1 9.68 12.50 19.41
N PRO A 2 9.35 11.67 20.40
CA PRO A 2 9.21 10.23 20.21
C PRO A 2 7.78 9.88 19.76
N GLY A 3 7.62 8.90 18.87
CA GLY A 3 6.38 8.12 18.83
C GLY A 3 5.46 8.20 17.60
N ILE A 4 5.99 8.21 16.38
CA ILE A 4 5.25 7.64 15.25
C ILE A 4 6.09 6.52 14.67
N ASN A 5 5.85 5.29 15.12
CA ASN A 5 6.24 4.11 14.37
C ASN A 5 5.30 4.02 13.17
N PRO A 6 5.79 4.16 11.92
CA PRO A 6 4.97 4.07 10.72
C PRO A 6 4.62 2.61 10.44
N ASP A 7 3.80 2.03 11.30
CA ASP A 7 3.30 0.68 11.17
C ASP A 7 2.05 0.68 10.26
N GLN A 8 2.30 0.28 9.01
CA GLN A 8 1.37 -0.39 8.08
C GLN A 8 0.28 0.43 7.34
N GLY A 9 0.59 0.74 6.08
CA GLY A 9 -0.37 0.75 4.96
C GLY A 9 -1.42 1.87 4.99
N THR A 10 -2.70 1.51 4.80
CA THR A 10 -3.82 2.48 4.65
C THR A 10 -3.96 3.49 5.79
N ASN A 11 -3.41 3.18 6.98
CA ASN A 11 -3.43 4.08 8.13
C ASN A 11 -2.45 5.24 8.00
N ASN A 12 -1.32 5.08 7.29
CA ASN A 12 -0.42 6.18 6.96
C ASN A 12 -1.09 7.19 6.03
N LEU A 13 -1.81 6.70 5.01
CA LEU A 13 -2.56 7.57 4.10
C LEU A 13 -3.72 8.29 4.80
N GLY A 14 -4.42 7.60 5.70
CA GLY A 14 -5.46 8.20 6.56
C GLY A 14 -4.92 9.21 7.58
N ALA A 15 -3.66 9.06 8.01
CA ALA A 15 -2.94 9.99 8.89
C ALA A 15 -2.27 11.15 8.14
N GLY A 16 -2.46 11.27 6.82
CA GLY A 16 -1.97 12.38 6.00
C GLY A 16 -0.62 12.16 5.31
N CYS A 17 0.04 11.01 5.53
CA CYS A 17 1.30 10.70 4.84
C CYS A 17 1.12 10.67 3.32
N THR A 18 2.20 11.01 2.60
CA THR A 18 2.28 10.91 1.15
C THR A 18 2.43 9.45 0.70
N SER A 19 2.13 9.19 -0.58
CA SER A 19 2.38 7.90 -1.22
C SER A 19 3.86 7.52 -1.18
N HIS A 20 4.75 8.50 -1.37
CA HIS A 20 6.20 8.32 -1.28
C HIS A 20 6.67 7.88 0.11
N GLU A 21 6.26 8.59 1.17
CA GLU A 21 6.60 8.23 2.55
C GLU A 21 6.09 6.84 2.93
N THR A 22 4.88 6.50 2.48
CA THR A 22 4.29 5.18 2.72
C THR A 22 5.11 4.08 2.05
N ASN A 23 5.50 4.26 0.78
CA ASN A 23 6.37 3.33 0.06
C ASN A 23 7.75 3.17 0.72
N LEU A 24 8.36 4.26 1.20
CA LEU A 24 9.62 4.18 1.96
C LEU A 24 9.46 3.38 3.26
N GLY A 25 8.33 3.53 3.96
CA GLY A 25 7.99 2.74 5.13
C GLY A 25 7.95 1.24 4.82
N VAL A 26 7.21 0.86 3.76
CA VAL A 26 7.14 -0.53 3.30
C VAL A 26 8.53 -1.09 2.98
N GLN A 27 9.37 -0.34 2.26
CA GLN A 27 10.73 -0.77 1.94
C GLN A 27 11.58 -0.99 3.20
N LYS A 28 11.47 -0.13 4.21
CA LYS A 28 12.18 -0.29 5.50
C LYS A 28 11.76 -1.55 6.23
N VAL A 29 10.46 -1.83 6.27
CA VAL A 29 9.92 -3.07 6.88
C VAL A 29 10.45 -4.29 6.14
N VAL A 30 10.35 -4.32 4.81
CA VAL A 30 10.86 -5.42 3.98
C VAL A 30 12.36 -5.65 4.20
N LYS A 31 13.18 -4.59 4.18
CA LYS A 31 14.62 -4.67 4.47
C LYS A 31 14.89 -5.23 5.86
N THR A 32 14.12 -4.81 6.86
CA THR A 32 14.26 -5.28 8.24
C THR A 32 13.91 -6.76 8.35
N VAL A 33 12.80 -7.20 7.77
CA VAL A 33 12.38 -8.60 7.75
C VAL A 33 13.43 -9.47 7.07
N LYS A 34 13.92 -9.07 5.88
CA LYS A 34 14.97 -9.83 5.17
C LYS A 34 16.27 -9.91 5.97
N ARG A 35 16.67 -8.84 6.65
CA ARG A 35 17.86 -8.85 7.51
C ARG A 35 17.71 -9.84 8.67
N LEU A 36 16.54 -9.84 9.34
CA LEU A 36 16.29 -10.72 10.49
C LEU A 36 16.01 -12.17 10.06
N ARG A 37 15.39 -12.37 8.91
CA ARG A 37 14.97 -13.67 8.37
C ARG A 37 15.28 -13.76 6.87
N PRO A 38 16.54 -14.03 6.48
CA PRO A 38 16.97 -14.00 5.08
C PRO A 38 16.25 -14.99 4.15
N LYS A 39 15.68 -16.07 4.70
CA LYS A 39 14.95 -17.09 3.95
C LYS A 39 13.43 -16.90 3.94
N ALA A 40 12.92 -15.86 4.62
CA ALA A 40 11.48 -15.61 4.67
C ALA A 40 10.95 -15.21 3.29
N LYS A 41 9.77 -15.72 2.93
CA LYS A 41 8.97 -15.20 1.83
C LYS A 41 8.03 -14.14 2.38
N ILE A 42 7.94 -13.01 1.69
CA ILE A 42 7.12 -11.87 2.10
C ILE A 42 5.96 -11.76 1.12
N VAL A 43 4.75 -11.66 1.65
CA VAL A 43 3.56 -11.34 0.86
C VAL A 43 3.20 -9.88 1.10
N LEU A 44 3.20 -9.08 0.03
CA LEU A 44 2.72 -7.70 0.02
C LEU A 44 1.30 -7.69 -0.54
N LEU A 45 0.33 -7.35 0.30
CA LEU A 45 -1.07 -7.24 -0.10
C LEU A 45 -1.37 -5.81 -0.57
N GLY A 46 -1.94 -5.67 -1.77
CA GLY A 46 -2.41 -4.39 -2.30
C GLY A 46 -3.41 -3.72 -1.37
N LEU A 47 -3.32 -2.39 -1.23
CA LEU A 47 -4.27 -1.62 -0.46
C LEU A 47 -5.62 -1.58 -1.17
N LEU A 48 -6.69 -1.89 -0.44
CA LEU A 48 -8.05 -1.92 -0.97
C LEU A 48 -8.60 -0.50 -1.24
N PRO A 49 -9.48 -0.35 -2.25
CA PRO A 49 -10.29 0.85 -2.35
C PRO A 49 -11.18 0.94 -1.10
N ARG A 50 -11.09 2.04 -0.36
CA ARG A 50 -12.15 2.37 0.59
C ARG A 50 -13.25 3.12 -0.16
N ALA A 51 -14.45 2.57 -0.19
CA ALA A 51 -15.63 3.33 -0.58
C ALA A 51 -15.87 4.41 0.48
N LEU A 52 -15.38 5.63 0.22
CA LEU A 52 -15.75 6.79 1.02
C LEU A 52 -17.20 7.12 0.64
N ARG A 53 -18.15 6.87 1.57
CA ARG A 53 -19.56 7.22 1.34
C ARG A 53 -19.64 8.74 1.15
N SER A 54 -19.91 9.16 -0.08
CA SER A 54 -20.10 10.56 -0.46
C SER A 54 -21.38 11.10 0.15
N SER A 55 -21.30 12.19 0.92
CA SER A 55 -22.48 12.99 1.27
C SER A 55 -22.33 14.49 1.00
N THR A 56 -21.21 14.97 0.43
CA THR A 56 -21.00 16.40 0.11
C THR A 56 -19.79 16.61 -0.82
N GLY A 57 -19.85 17.59 -1.75
CA GLY A 57 -18.84 17.82 -2.81
C GLY A 57 -17.39 18.11 -2.36
N SER A 58 -17.17 18.62 -1.15
CA SER A 58 -15.82 18.79 -0.56
C SER A 58 -15.11 17.45 -0.29
N LEU A 59 -15.89 16.38 -0.11
CA LEU A 59 -15.39 15.02 0.12
C LEU A 59 -14.88 14.36 -1.18
N GLU A 60 -15.32 14.83 -2.35
CA GLU A 60 -15.00 14.24 -3.65
C GLU A 60 -13.54 14.49 -4.06
N LEU A 61 -13.04 15.71 -3.87
CA LEU A 61 -11.63 16.06 -4.07
C LEU A 61 -10.70 15.27 -3.13
N ALA A 62 -11.06 15.18 -1.85
CA ALA A 62 -10.32 14.38 -0.87
C ALA A 62 -10.32 12.90 -1.23
N THR A 63 -11.46 12.38 -1.72
CA THR A 63 -11.61 11.01 -2.22
C THR A 63 -10.70 10.77 -3.43
N ASN A 64 -10.64 11.71 -4.39
CA ASN A 64 -9.79 11.59 -5.58
C ASN A 64 -8.30 11.60 -5.21
N ILE A 65 -7.87 12.47 -4.29
CA ILE A 65 -6.48 12.51 -3.82
C ILE A 65 -6.12 11.22 -3.08
N PHE A 66 -6.99 10.75 -2.19
CA PHE A 66 -6.75 9.50 -1.45
C PHE A 66 -6.66 8.29 -2.38
N SER A 67 -7.58 8.17 -3.34
CA SER A 67 -7.58 7.12 -4.36
C SER A 67 -6.30 7.15 -5.20
N ARG A 68 -5.83 8.33 -5.61
CA ARG A 68 -4.57 8.46 -6.34
C ARG A 68 -3.37 8.00 -5.51
N ARG A 69 -3.29 8.40 -4.23
CA ARG A 69 -2.21 7.97 -3.33
C ARG A 69 -2.22 6.46 -3.10
N LEU A 70 -3.40 5.85 -2.99
CA LEU A 70 -3.54 4.39 -2.91
C LEU A 70 -2.94 3.70 -4.14
N ILE A 71 -3.27 4.18 -5.36
CA ILE A 71 -2.75 3.63 -6.61
C ILE A 71 -1.22 3.74 -6.66
N GLU A 72 -0.66 4.90 -6.30
CA GLU A 72 0.78 5.12 -6.28
C GLU A 72 1.52 4.21 -5.26
N VAL A 73 0.90 3.95 -4.10
CA VAL A 73 1.45 2.99 -3.12
C VAL A 73 1.39 1.56 -3.66
N ASN A 74 0.26 1.13 -4.23
CA ASN A 74 0.13 -0.19 -4.82
C ASN A 74 1.13 -0.42 -5.96
N GLN A 75 1.36 0.59 -6.81
CA GLN A 75 2.39 0.56 -7.84
C GLN A 75 3.79 0.40 -7.26
N GLY A 76 4.13 1.16 -6.20
CA GLY A 76 5.41 1.04 -5.50
C GLY A 76 5.64 -0.36 -4.92
N MET A 77 4.62 -0.96 -4.29
CA MET A 77 4.68 -2.33 -3.78
C MET A 77 4.86 -3.36 -4.90
N LYS A 78 4.18 -3.18 -6.03
CA LYS A 78 4.32 -4.04 -7.21
C LYS A 78 5.72 -3.97 -7.82
N ILE A 79 6.34 -2.79 -7.87
CA ILE A 79 7.73 -2.61 -8.31
C ILE A 79 8.68 -3.33 -7.36
N LEU A 80 8.53 -3.12 -6.04
CA LEU A 80 9.36 -3.78 -5.03
C LEU A 80 9.29 -5.31 -5.13
N ALA A 81 8.11 -5.86 -5.40
CA ALA A 81 7.95 -7.30 -5.62
C ALA A 81 8.60 -7.78 -6.92
N LYS A 82 8.62 -6.96 -7.99
CA LYS A 82 9.33 -7.30 -9.23
C LYS A 82 10.85 -7.32 -9.04
N GLU A 83 11.40 -6.41 -8.23
CA GLU A 83 12.83 -6.34 -7.95
C GLU A 83 13.37 -7.54 -7.15
N ASP A 84 12.52 -8.21 -6.36
CA ASP A 84 12.85 -9.46 -5.68
C ASP A 84 11.70 -10.47 -5.78
N SER A 85 11.41 -10.86 -7.03
CA SER A 85 10.30 -11.77 -7.37
C SER A 85 10.45 -13.18 -6.77
N ASN A 86 11.67 -13.57 -6.40
CA ASN A 86 11.92 -14.85 -5.77
C ASN A 86 11.47 -14.86 -4.31
N ASN A 87 11.48 -13.73 -3.61
CA ASN A 87 11.22 -13.67 -2.16
C ASN A 87 10.03 -12.79 -1.78
N ILE A 88 9.52 -11.98 -2.70
CA ILE A 88 8.37 -11.12 -2.48
C ILE A 88 7.27 -11.44 -3.49
N LEU A 89 6.10 -11.81 -2.98
CA LEU A 89 4.88 -11.95 -3.77
C LEU A 89 4.00 -10.73 -3.53
N TYR A 90 3.67 -10.00 -4.60
CA TYR A 90 2.62 -8.97 -4.55
C TYR A 90 1.28 -9.60 -4.95
N ILE A 91 0.27 -9.40 -4.11
CA ILE A 91 -1.11 -9.80 -4.39
C ILE A 91 -1.91 -8.54 -4.63
N ASP A 92 -2.46 -8.40 -5.83
CA ASP A 92 -3.39 -7.31 -6.11
C ASP A 92 -4.74 -7.61 -5.47
N ALA A 93 -4.95 -7.06 -4.27
CA ALA A 93 -6.21 -7.23 -3.57
C ALA A 93 -7.36 -6.56 -4.33
N TRP A 94 -7.09 -5.56 -5.16
CA TRP A 94 -8.12 -4.88 -5.96
C TRP A 94 -8.81 -5.85 -6.92
N ASP A 95 -8.02 -6.68 -7.62
CA ASP A 95 -8.51 -7.69 -8.55
C ASP A 95 -9.32 -8.78 -7.85
N ILE A 96 -8.95 -9.12 -6.61
CA ILE A 96 -9.63 -10.16 -5.81
C ILE A 96 -11.00 -9.67 -5.35
N PHE A 97 -11.10 -8.45 -4.83
CA PHE A 97 -12.31 -7.98 -4.16
C PHE A 97 -13.29 -7.25 -5.08
N ASN A 98 -12.85 -6.76 -6.25
CA ASN A 98 -13.77 -6.24 -7.27
C ASN A 98 -14.24 -7.30 -8.27
N GLY A 99 -13.75 -8.53 -8.13
CA GLY A 99 -13.88 -9.56 -9.15
C GLY A 99 -13.11 -9.15 -10.40
N SER A 100 -12.63 -10.12 -11.17
CA SER A 100 -12.18 -9.86 -12.53
C SER A 100 -13.30 -9.15 -13.29
N ALA A 101 -13.21 -7.84 -13.45
CA ALA A 101 -13.94 -7.12 -14.47
C ALA A 101 -13.36 -7.60 -15.81
N SER A 102 -13.91 -8.72 -16.29
CA SER A 102 -13.70 -9.37 -17.59
C SER A 102 -12.29 -9.85 -17.93
N ARG A 103 -12.18 -11.17 -18.17
CA ARG A 103 -11.28 -11.71 -19.20
C ARG A 103 -11.53 -11.04 -20.55
#